data_AF-T0LJ69-F1
#
_entry.id   AF-T0LJ69-F1
#
_cell.length_a   1.000
_cell.length_b   1.000
_cell.length_c   1.000
_cell.angle_alpha   90.00
_cell.angle_beta   90.00
_cell.angle_gamma   90.00
#
_symmetry.space_group_name_H-M   'P 1'
#
loop_
_entity.id
_entity.type
_entity.pdbx_description
1 polymer ?
#
loop_
_entity_poly.entity_id
_entity_poly.type
_entity_poly.pdbx_seq_one_letter_code
_entity_poly.pdbx_strand_id
1 'polypeptide(L)' 'MTMQPKYREFLLDEDVRRWFENLKAKSVLTATVALRNLGHYCELTETTPSEILSKARASEKDFRYEFTD' A
#
# COMPACT_ATOMS: atom_id res chain seq x y z
N MET A 1 -6.24 24.01 -9.95
CA MET A 1 -5.05 23.13 -9.81
C MET A 1 -5.55 21.73 -9.56
N THR A 2 -5.38 20.82 -10.51
CA THR A 2 -5.66 19.40 -10.28
C THR A 2 -4.60 18.87 -9.33
N MET A 3 -4.96 18.70 -8.05
CA MET A 3 -4.12 18.02 -7.05
C MET A 3 -3.72 16.67 -7.63
N GLN A 4 -2.42 16.47 -7.88
CA GLN A 4 -1.93 15.14 -8.19
C GLN A 4 -2.19 14.26 -6.94
N PRO A 5 -2.77 13.05 -7.09
CA PRO A 5 -2.97 12.13 -5.98
C PRO A 5 -1.63 11.89 -5.28
N LYS A 6 -1.57 12.16 -3.98
CA LYS A 6 -0.41 11.85 -3.12
C LYS A 6 -0.06 10.35 -3.28
N TYR A 7 1.22 10.02 -3.27
CA TYR A 7 1.75 8.64 -3.39
C TYR A 7 1.56 7.95 -4.75
N ARG A 8 1.28 8.69 -5.83
CA ARG A 8 1.18 8.11 -7.18
C ARG A 8 2.47 7.41 -7.61
N GLU A 9 3.61 7.83 -7.08
CA GLU A 9 4.92 7.20 -7.31
C GLU A 9 4.98 5.74 -6.85
N PHE A 10 4.16 5.33 -5.89
CA PHE A 10 4.10 3.93 -5.45
C PHE A 10 3.56 3.01 -6.56
N LEU A 11 2.85 3.55 -7.55
CA LEU A 11 2.41 2.78 -8.72
C LEU A 11 3.53 2.51 -9.74
N LEU A 12 4.74 3.02 -9.50
CA LEU A 12 5.94 2.59 -10.23
C LEU A 12 6.39 1.19 -9.82
N ASP A 13 6.06 0.77 -8.60
CA ASP A 13 6.24 -0.62 -8.16
C ASP A 13 5.18 -1.51 -8.82
N GLU A 14 5.61 -2.60 -9.44
CA GLU A 14 4.74 -3.47 -10.22
C GLU A 14 3.71 -4.20 -9.35
N ASP A 15 4.09 -4.63 -8.15
CA ASP A 15 3.20 -5.34 -7.23
C ASP A 15 2.13 -4.39 -6.70
N VAL A 16 2.52 -3.17 -6.30
CA VAL A 16 1.58 -2.14 -5.85
C VAL A 16 0.63 -1.72 -6.99
N ARG A 17 1.15 -1.54 -8.21
CA ARG A 17 0.33 -1.22 -9.38
C ARG A 17 -0.68 -2.30 -9.68
N ARG A 18 -0.26 -3.57 -9.67
CA ARG A 18 -1.15 -4.71 -9.92
C ARG A 18 -2.25 -4.80 -8.86
N TRP A 19 -1.88 -4.65 -7.58
CA TRP A 19 -2.84 -4.60 -6.48
C TRP A 19 -3.84 -3.45 -6.64
N PHE A 20 -3.37 -2.26 -6.96
CA PHE A 20 -4.21 -1.08 -7.18
C PHE A 20 -5.21 -1.27 -8.33
N GLU A 21 -4.76 -1.76 -9.48
CA GLU A 21 -5.64 -1.99 -10.63
C GLU A 21 -6.69 -3.08 -10.34
N ASN A 22 -6.33 -4.11 -9.57
CA ASN A 22 -7.29 -5.13 -9.11
C ASN A 22 -8.37 -4.55 -8.20
N LEU A 23 -8.02 -3.64 -7.28
CA LEU A 23 -9.01 -2.93 -6.45
C LEU A 23 -9.87 -1.99 -7.29
N LYS A 24 -9.25 -1.27 -8.22
CA LYS A 24 -9.88 -0.28 -9.08
C LYS A 24 -10.93 -0.89 -10.00
N ALA A 25 -10.73 -2.14 -10.44
CA ALA A 25 -11.70 -2.90 -11.23
C ALA A 25 -13.07 -3.02 -10.53
N LYS A 26 -13.11 -2.96 -9.20
CA LYS A 26 -14.35 -2.93 -8.41
C LYS A 26 -14.77 -1.51 -8.02
N SER A 27 -13.81 -0.68 -7.58
CA SER A 27 -14.09 0.68 -7.12
C SER A 27 -12.85 1.56 -7.18
N VAL A 28 -12.90 2.60 -8.02
CA VAL A 28 -11.84 3.62 -8.12
C VAL A 28 -11.63 4.35 -6.79
N LEU A 29 -12.72 4.67 -6.08
CA LEU A 29 -12.66 5.33 -4.77
C LEU A 29 -11.93 4.46 -3.76
N THR A 30 -12.28 3.18 -3.68
CA THR A 30 -11.65 2.22 -2.76
C THR A 30 -10.17 2.05 -3.06
N ALA A 31 -9.80 1.88 -4.34
CA ALA A 31 -8.40 1.78 -4.74
C ALA A 31 -7.59 3.03 -4.35
N THR A 32 -8.16 4.21 -4.56
CA THR A 32 -7.52 5.50 -4.24
C THR A 32 -7.33 5.67 -2.73
N VAL A 33 -8.35 5.34 -1.93
CA VAL A 33 -8.27 5.38 -0.46
C VAL A 33 -7.23 4.38 0.06
N ALA A 34 -7.21 3.16 -0.49
CA ALA A 34 -6.25 2.14 -0.12
C ALA A 34 -4.81 2.56 -0.43
N LEU A 35 -4.54 3.12 -1.62
CA LEU A 35 -3.22 3.65 -1.98
C LEU A 35 -2.77 4.77 -1.03
N ARG A 36 -3.68 5.67 -0.66
CA ARG A 36 -3.39 6.76 0.28
C ARG A 36 -3.06 6.23 1.67
N ASN A 37 -3.81 5.24 2.15
CA ASN A 37 -3.58 4.63 3.46
C ASN A 37 -2.24 3.88 3.49
N LEU A 38 -1.90 3.16 2.41
CA LEU A 38 -0.59 2.52 2.26
C LEU A 38 0.53 3.56 2.31
N GLY A 39 0.43 4.63 1.52
CA GLY A 39 1.41 5.71 1.52
C GLY A 39 1.57 6.38 2.89
N HIS A 40 0.46 6.64 3.58
CA HIS A 40 0.50 7.22 4.91
C HIS A 40 1.14 6.28 5.95
N TYR A 41 0.84 4.99 5.88
CA TYR A 41 1.46 3.98 6.75
C TYR A 41 2.98 3.91 6.52
N CYS A 42 3.41 3.91 5.25
CA CYS A 42 4.82 3.93 4.89
C CYS A 42 5.53 5.18 5.43
N GLU A 43 4.93 6.36 5.34
CA GLU A 43 5.46 7.59 5.95
C GLU A 43 5.56 7.49 7.48
N LEU A 44 4.53 6.98 8.15
CA LEU A 44 4.48 6.88 9.61
C LEU A 44 5.48 5.89 10.20
N THR A 45 5.74 4.81 9.46
CA THR A 45 6.58 3.70 9.93
C THR A 45 7.98 3.72 9.33
N GLU A 46 8.29 4.72 8.50
CA GLU A 46 9.54 4.80 7.73
C GLU A 46 9.82 3.51 6.95
N THR A 47 8.78 2.93 6.33
CA THR A 47 8.87 1.70 5.53
C THR A 47 8.45 1.92 4.08
N THR A 48 8.74 0.95 3.23
CA THR A 48 8.26 0.88 1.84
C THR A 48 7.28 -0.28 1.65
N PRO A 49 6.41 -0.25 0.62
CA PRO A 49 5.50 -1.36 0.32
C PRO A 49 6.22 -2.71 0.15
N SER A 50 7.41 -2.72 -0.43
CA SER A 50 8.21 -3.94 -0.63
C SER A 50 8.77 -4.48 0.70
N GLU A 51 9.18 -3.62 1.63
CA GLU A 51 9.59 -4.05 2.98
C GLU A 51 8.45 -4.65 3.77
N ILE A 52 7.24 -4.08 3.66
CA ILE A 52 6.03 -4.65 4.28
C ILE A 52 5.81 -6.08 3.77
N LEU A 53 5.90 -6.28 2.44
CA LEU A 53 5.76 -7.62 1.84
C LEU A 53 6.89 -8.57 2.26
N SER A 54 8.11 -8.07 2.39
CA SER A 54 9.26 -8.86 2.84
C SER A 54 9.08 -9.35 4.28
N LYS A 55 8.64 -8.45 5.19
CA LYS A 55 8.29 -8.80 6.59
C LYS A 55 7.16 -9.82 6.64
N ALA A 56 6.10 -9.62 5.86
CA ALA A 56 4.97 -10.54 5.80
C ALA A 56 5.38 -11.94 5.29
N ARG A 57 6.31 -12.02 4.33
CA ARG A 57 6.84 -13.29 3.82
C ARG A 57 7.78 -13.98 4.81
N ALA A 58 8.55 -13.22 5.58
CA ALA A 58 9.51 -13.75 6.55
C ALA A 58 8.80 -14.43 7.73
N SER A 59 7.72 -13.83 8.24
CA SER A 59 6.87 -14.45 9.26
C SER A 59 5.45 -13.91 9.15
N GLU A 60 4.56 -14.67 8.51
CA GLU A 60 3.14 -14.28 8.39
C GLU A 60 2.49 -14.09 9.76
N LYS A 61 2.81 -14.98 10.71
CA LYS A 61 2.25 -14.97 12.05
C LYS A 61 2.62 -13.68 12.77
N ASP A 62 3.92 -13.37 12.85
CA ASP A 62 4.40 -12.19 13.59
C ASP A 62 3.96 -10.89 12.92
N PHE A 63 4.00 -10.85 11.59
CA PHE A 63 3.52 -9.71 10.83
C PHE A 63 2.04 -9.41 11.10
N ARG A 64 1.18 -10.44 11.19
CA ARG A 64 -0.24 -10.23 11.52
C ARG A 64 -0.42 -9.69 12.94
N TYR A 65 0.32 -10.19 13.93
CA TYR A 65 0.22 -9.71 15.31
C TYR A 65 0.63 -8.25 15.44
N GLU A 66 1.75 -7.83 14.84
CA GLU A 66 2.22 -6.43 14.86
C GLU A 66 1.25 -5.44 14.18
N PHE A 67 0.42 -5.92 13.24
CA PHE A 67 -0.54 -5.08 12.52
C PHE A 67 -1.91 -4.94 13.20
N THR A 68 -2.23 -5.81 14.17
CA THR A 68 -3.56 -5.87 14.80
C THR A 68 -3.62 -5.39 16.25
N ASP A 69 -2.46 -5.13 16.88
CA ASP A 69 -2.33 -4.40 18.16
C ASP A 69 -2.13 -2.90 17.90
#